data_AF-A0A5M9WZH2-F1
#
_entry.id   AF-A0A5M9WZH2-F1
#
_cell.length_a   1.000
_cell.length_b   1.000
_cell.length_c   1.000
_cell.angle_alpha   90.00
_cell.angle_beta   90.00
_cell.angle_gamma   90.00
#
_symmetry.space_group_name_H-M   'P 1'
#
loop_
_entity.id
_entity.type
_entity.pdbx_description
1 polymer ?
#
loop_
_entity_poly.entity_id
_entity_poly.type
_entity_poly.pdbx_seq_one_letter_code
_entity_poly.pdbx_strand_id
1 'polypeptide(L)'
;MNVHEEFEEQEVLLSEQPVHLWRRRKQELLHWTERDKRTVLPKRTVMWNGVEVDTELVRTLSLLQEAGVQTEFSCAGVSPLDEPVDHSLYAYVTLIHSKAAEQFVNDAIVRMRNRLLVTFEKGRGRYDLSSFFIGHNRSFCWWMERCALDFKRRNEAGKPDVL
;
A
#
# COMPACT_ATOMS: atom_id res chain seq x y z
N MET A 1 -6.15 -39.64 13.89
CA MET A 1 -5.13 -38.60 13.66
C MET A 1 -4.88 -38.55 12.17
N ASN A 2 -5.29 -37.47 11.50
CA ASN A 2 -4.96 -37.22 10.11
C ASN A 2 -4.19 -35.90 10.03
N VAL A 3 -3.03 -35.99 9.40
CA VAL A 3 -1.97 -35.01 9.35
C VAL A 3 -2.23 -34.11 8.16
N HIS A 4 -3.13 -33.15 8.33
CA HIS A 4 -3.28 -31.99 7.45
C HIS A 4 -3.59 -30.81 8.37
N GLU A 5 -2.58 -30.35 9.10
CA GLU A 5 -2.55 -28.97 9.57
C GLU A 5 -2.47 -28.09 8.32
N GLU A 6 -3.64 -27.77 7.77
CA GLU A 6 -3.82 -26.60 6.93
C GLU A 6 -3.34 -25.42 7.76
N PHE A 7 -2.14 -24.92 7.45
CA PHE A 7 -1.78 -23.56 7.81
C PHE A 7 -2.79 -22.66 7.09
N GLU A 8 -3.95 -22.43 7.69
CA GLU A 8 -4.83 -21.35 7.28
C GLU A 8 -3.97 -20.08 7.28
N GLU A 9 -3.64 -19.60 6.09
CA GLU A 9 -3.08 -18.26 5.86
C GLU A 9 -4.12 -17.26 6.40
N GLN A 10 -4.10 -17.02 7.71
CA GLN A 10 -5.01 -16.12 8.39
C GLN A 10 -4.68 -14.69 7.99
N GLU A 11 -5.27 -14.25 6.87
CA GLU A 11 -5.34 -12.86 6.48
C GLU A 11 -6.36 -12.14 7.38
N VAL A 12 -5.93 -11.06 8.02
CA VAL A 12 -6.77 -10.22 8.87
C VAL A 12 -6.93 -8.85 8.22
N LEU A 13 -8.17 -8.48 7.91
CA LEU A 13 -8.50 -7.12 7.49
C LEU A 13 -8.42 -6.16 8.69
N LEU A 14 -7.50 -5.20 8.64
CA LEU A 14 -7.26 -4.23 9.72
C LEU A 14 -7.99 -2.89 9.49
N SER A 15 -8.21 -2.51 8.24
CA SER A 15 -8.93 -1.28 7.92
C SER A 15 -10.44 -1.53 7.88
N GLU A 16 -11.18 -0.94 8.82
CA GLU A 16 -12.64 -0.98 8.78
C GLU A 16 -13.21 -0.06 7.70
N GLN A 17 -14.26 -0.52 7.02
CA GLN A 17 -14.91 0.22 5.95
C GLN A 17 -16.43 0.09 6.07
N PRO A 18 -17.18 1.21 6.01
CA PRO A 18 -18.63 1.17 5.96
C PRO A 18 -19.16 0.32 4.80
N VAL A 19 -20.25 -0.42 5.03
CA VAL A 19 -20.87 -1.32 4.03
C VAL A 19 -21.17 -0.63 2.70
N HIS A 20 -21.59 0.64 2.73
CA HIS A 20 -21.89 1.39 1.50
C HIS A 20 -20.63 1.64 0.64
N LEU A 21 -19.45 1.75 1.24
CA LEU A 21 -18.19 1.90 0.52
C LEU A 21 -17.74 0.58 -0.13
N TRP A 22 -18.00 -0.56 0.50
CA TRP A 22 -17.80 -1.86 -0.14
C TRP A 22 -18.70 -2.03 -1.37
N ARG A 23 -19.97 -1.62 -1.28
CA ARG A 23 -20.89 -1.62 -2.43
C ARG A 23 -20.36 -0.72 -3.56
N ARG A 24 -19.86 0.47 -3.20
CA ARG A 24 -19.23 1.40 -4.15
C ARG A 24 -17.99 0.79 -4.79
N ARG A 25 -17.05 0.21 -4.03
CA ARG A 25 -15.84 -0.45 -4.58
C ARG A 25 -16.21 -1.57 -5.56
N LYS A 26 -17.25 -2.36 -5.26
CA LYS A 26 -17.76 -3.39 -6.19
C LYS A 26 -18.29 -2.78 -7.50
N GLN A 27 -19.00 -1.66 -7.43
CA GLN A 27 -19.43 -0.93 -8.63
C GLN A 27 -18.24 -0.35 -9.40
N GLU A 28 -17.26 0.25 -8.71
CA GLU A 28 -16.03 0.75 -9.34
C GLU A 28 -15.28 -0.35 -10.07
N LEU A 29 -15.20 -1.55 -9.50
CA LEU A 29 -14.60 -2.72 -10.15
C LEU A 29 -15.33 -3.11 -11.44
N LEU A 30 -16.68 -3.19 -11.41
CA LEU A 30 -17.48 -3.51 -12.60
C LEU A 30 -17.27 -2.46 -13.71
N HIS A 31 -17.36 -1.17 -13.37
CA HIS A 31 -17.11 -0.09 -14.32
C HIS A 31 -15.68 -0.14 -14.87
N TRP A 32 -14.69 -0.47 -14.04
CA TRP A 32 -13.30 -0.60 -14.48
C TRP A 32 -13.11 -1.73 -15.49
N THR A 33 -13.80 -2.86 -15.30
CA THR A 33 -13.73 -4.01 -16.23
C THR A 33 -14.40 -3.73 -17.57
N GLU A 34 -15.47 -2.93 -17.59
CA GLU A 34 -16.25 -2.63 -18.79
C GLU A 34 -15.71 -1.40 -19.58
N ARG A 35 -14.93 -0.54 -18.92
CA ARG A 35 -14.42 0.69 -19.51
C ARG A 35 -13.37 0.41 -20.59
N ASP A 36 -13.45 1.18 -21.68
CA ASP A 36 -12.37 1.29 -22.67
C ASP A 36 -11.12 1.91 -22.02
N LYS A 37 -10.06 1.09 -21.89
CA LYS A 37 -8.84 1.47 -21.19
C LYS A 37 -7.89 2.13 -22.18
N ARG A 38 -7.91 3.46 -22.21
CA ARG A 38 -7.03 4.26 -23.06
C ARG A 38 -5.77 4.64 -22.33
N THR A 39 -4.62 4.42 -22.96
CA THR A 39 -3.33 4.89 -22.45
C THR A 39 -3.27 6.41 -22.54
N VAL A 40 -3.03 7.07 -21.40
CA VAL A 40 -2.87 8.53 -21.33
C VAL A 40 -1.41 8.89 -21.07
N LEU A 41 -0.74 8.21 -20.14
CA LEU A 41 0.68 8.34 -19.88
C LEU A 41 1.32 6.95 -19.66
N PRO A 42 2.56 6.74 -20.13
CA PRO A 42 3.29 5.52 -19.84
C PRO A 42 3.72 5.52 -18.36
N LYS A 43 3.71 4.34 -17.76
CA LYS A 43 4.29 4.11 -16.44
C LYS A 43 5.80 4.38 -16.49
N ARG A 44 6.35 4.89 -15.38
CA ARG A 44 7.78 5.13 -15.26
C ARG A 44 8.32 4.34 -14.09
N THR A 45 9.38 3.60 -14.36
CA THR A 45 10.09 2.82 -13.37
C THR A 45 11.51 3.35 -13.18
N VAL A 46 12.11 3.04 -12.04
CA VAL A 46 13.51 3.32 -11.73
C VAL A 46 14.06 2.20 -10.85
N MET A 47 15.37 1.98 -10.93
CA MET A 47 16.07 1.07 -10.03
C MET A 47 16.17 1.68 -8.62
N TRP A 48 15.63 0.98 -7.64
CA TRP A 48 15.74 1.31 -6.22
C TRP A 48 16.16 0.04 -5.45
N ASN A 49 17.28 0.11 -4.73
CA ASN A 49 17.85 -1.04 -4.00
C ASN A 49 17.99 -2.33 -4.85
N GLY A 50 18.33 -2.18 -6.14
CA GLY A 50 18.52 -3.31 -7.05
C GLY A 50 17.22 -3.92 -7.61
N VAL A 51 16.06 -3.32 -7.31
CA VAL A 51 14.74 -3.72 -7.81
C VAL A 51 14.14 -2.59 -8.64
N GLU A 52 13.48 -2.93 -9.74
CA GLU A 52 12.73 -1.98 -10.54
C GLU A 52 11.41 -1.63 -9.83
N VAL A 53 11.19 -0.34 -9.53
CA VAL A 53 9.99 0.15 -8.82
C VAL A 53 9.40 1.35 -9.54
N ASP A 54 8.12 1.61 -9.30
CA ASP A 54 7.44 2.77 -9.86
C ASP A 54 7.98 4.07 -9.28
N THR A 55 8.24 5.05 -10.16
CA THR A 55 8.83 6.34 -9.76
C THR A 55 7.99 7.06 -8.70
N GLU A 56 6.67 6.88 -8.74
CA GLU A 56 5.69 7.43 -7.81
C GLU A 56 5.81 6.86 -6.38
N LEU A 57 6.45 5.71 -6.21
CA LEU A 57 6.62 5.05 -4.92
C LEU A 57 8.02 5.17 -4.34
N VAL A 58 9.04 5.47 -5.15
CA VAL A 58 10.46 5.55 -4.73
C VAL A 58 10.63 6.38 -3.47
N ARG A 59 10.02 7.57 -3.43
CA ARG A 59 10.16 8.49 -2.29
C ARG A 59 9.49 7.92 -1.04
N THR A 60 8.31 7.34 -1.19
CA THR A 60 7.61 6.63 -0.10
C THR A 60 8.47 5.50 0.45
N LEU A 61 9.00 4.64 -0.41
CA LEU A 61 9.82 3.48 -0.02
C LEU A 61 11.10 3.93 0.69
N SER A 62 11.76 4.98 0.18
CA SER A 62 12.97 5.54 0.80
C SER A 62 12.68 6.11 2.20
N LEU A 63 11.59 6.87 2.35
CA LEU A 63 11.18 7.43 3.65
C LEU A 63 10.84 6.33 4.67
N LEU A 64 10.18 5.25 4.23
CA LEU A 64 9.88 4.10 5.06
C LEU A 64 11.15 3.38 5.50
N GLN A 65 12.08 3.12 4.57
CA GLN A 65 13.36 2.48 4.87
C GLN A 65 14.17 3.31 5.87
N GLU A 66 14.29 4.63 5.66
CA GLU A 66 14.96 5.55 6.59
C GLU A 66 14.31 5.59 7.98
N ALA A 67 12.99 5.37 8.05
CA ALA A 67 12.24 5.28 9.29
C ALA A 67 12.26 3.89 9.94
N GLY A 68 13.01 2.93 9.37
CA GLY A 68 13.15 1.56 9.89
C GLY A 68 12.00 0.62 9.51
N VAL A 69 11.18 0.99 8.54
CA VAL A 69 10.09 0.14 8.00
C VAL A 69 10.60 -0.57 6.74
N GLN A 70 10.68 -1.89 6.80
CA GLN A 70 11.11 -2.71 5.66
C GLN A 70 9.94 -3.00 4.72
N THR A 71 10.19 -2.93 3.41
CA THR A 71 9.22 -3.20 2.35
C THR A 71 9.62 -4.45 1.57
N GLU A 72 8.66 -5.29 1.20
CA GLU A 72 8.91 -6.49 0.37
C GLU A 72 8.64 -6.21 -1.11
N PHE A 73 7.43 -5.73 -1.41
CA PHE A 73 6.96 -5.45 -2.76
C PHE A 73 6.21 -4.12 -2.81
N SER A 74 6.12 -3.54 -4.01
CA SER A 74 5.30 -2.35 -4.22
C SER A 74 4.95 -2.17 -5.70
N CYS A 75 3.79 -1.54 -5.96
CA CYS A 75 3.36 -1.16 -7.30
C CYS A 75 2.38 0.01 -7.19
N ALA A 76 2.51 1.00 -8.06
CA ALA A 76 1.57 2.10 -8.18
C ALA A 76 0.28 1.68 -8.92
N GLY A 77 0.21 0.46 -9.48
CA GLY A 77 -0.96 -0.08 -10.18
C GLY A 77 -1.44 0.80 -11.36
N VAL A 78 -2.64 0.55 -11.88
CA VAL A 78 -3.25 1.34 -12.97
C VAL A 78 -4.13 2.50 -12.46
N SER A 79 -3.75 3.76 -12.74
CA SER A 79 -4.68 4.90 -12.71
C SER A 79 -5.41 5.04 -14.04
N PRO A 80 -6.61 5.69 -14.11
CA PRO A 80 -7.20 6.11 -15.38
C PRO A 80 -6.29 6.98 -16.27
N LEU A 81 -5.19 7.49 -15.70
CA LEU A 81 -4.19 8.28 -16.39
C LEU A 81 -2.97 7.45 -16.85
N ASP A 82 -2.90 6.17 -16.50
CA ASP A 82 -1.73 5.31 -16.73
C ASP A 82 -2.04 4.22 -17.77
N GLU A 83 -1.01 3.52 -18.23
CA GLU A 83 -1.15 2.39 -19.15
C GLU A 83 -1.88 1.20 -18.49
N PRO A 84 -2.86 0.58 -19.16
CA PRO A 84 -3.72 -0.42 -18.53
C PRO A 84 -3.32 -1.90 -18.71
N VAL A 85 -2.29 -2.21 -19.51
CA VAL A 85 -2.11 -3.57 -20.06
C VAL A 85 -1.22 -4.48 -19.18
N ASP A 86 -0.27 -3.95 -18.40
CA ASP A 86 0.75 -4.78 -17.71
C ASP A 86 0.84 -4.59 -16.17
N HIS A 87 -0.24 -4.17 -15.49
CA HIS A 87 -0.15 -3.76 -14.07
C HIS A 87 -1.30 -4.20 -13.16
N SER A 88 -1.03 -4.15 -11.86
CA SER A 88 -2.00 -4.40 -10.79
C SER A 88 -3.16 -3.39 -10.84
N LEU A 89 -4.38 -3.88 -10.56
CA LEU A 89 -5.61 -3.08 -10.58
C LEU A 89 -5.56 -1.85 -9.64
N TYR A 90 -4.86 -1.96 -8.53
CA TYR A 90 -4.70 -0.91 -7.53
C TYR A 90 -3.23 -0.77 -7.15
N ALA A 91 -2.88 0.42 -6.67
CA ALA A 91 -1.60 0.67 -6.03
C ALA A 91 -1.53 -0.09 -4.70
N TYR A 92 -0.35 -0.65 -4.39
CA TYR A 92 -0.08 -1.31 -3.12
C TYR A 92 1.39 -1.19 -2.68
N VAL A 93 1.61 -1.35 -1.38
CA VAL A 93 2.93 -1.48 -0.73
C VAL A 93 2.82 -2.60 0.30
N THR A 94 3.75 -3.54 0.26
CA THR A 94 3.86 -4.63 1.24
C THR A 94 4.96 -4.31 2.23
N LEU A 95 4.63 -4.38 3.53
CA LEU A 95 5.55 -4.10 4.64
C LEU A 95 5.85 -5.38 5.41
N ILE A 96 7.12 -5.60 5.73
CA ILE A 96 7.52 -6.70 6.61
C ILE A 96 7.14 -6.36 8.05
N HIS A 97 6.51 -7.30 8.75
CA HIS A 97 6.07 -7.13 10.12
C HIS A 97 7.22 -6.79 11.05
N SER A 98 7.07 -5.67 11.74
CA SER A 98 7.99 -5.16 12.74
C SER A 98 7.25 -4.13 13.60
N LYS A 99 7.82 -3.78 14.75
CA LYS A 99 7.26 -2.72 15.61
C LYS A 99 7.13 -1.38 14.86
N ALA A 100 8.10 -1.04 14.01
CA ALA A 100 8.05 0.18 13.20
C ALA A 100 6.93 0.11 12.15
N ALA A 101 6.79 -1.03 11.47
CA ALA A 101 5.73 -1.25 10.49
C ALA A 101 4.33 -1.18 11.13
N GLU A 102 4.14 -1.80 12.29
CA GLU A 102 2.88 -1.76 13.04
C GLU A 102 2.49 -0.32 13.41
N GLN A 103 3.44 0.46 13.95
CA GLN A 103 3.21 1.86 14.27
C GLN A 103 2.86 2.69 13.03
N PHE A 104 3.56 2.46 11.92
CA PHE A 104 3.29 3.13 10.66
C PHE A 104 1.89 2.79 10.13
N VAL A 105 1.52 1.50 10.15
CA VAL A 105 0.20 1.02 9.70
C VAL A 105 -0.92 1.67 10.51
N ASN A 106 -0.79 1.71 11.83
CA ASN A 106 -1.78 2.35 12.70
C ASN A 106 -1.92 3.85 12.39
N ASP A 107 -0.80 4.57 12.22
CA ASP A 107 -0.81 5.98 11.82
C ASP A 107 -1.46 6.19 10.44
N ALA A 108 -1.16 5.31 9.48
CA ALA A 108 -1.68 5.38 8.11
C ALA A 108 -3.20 5.12 8.07
N ILE A 109 -3.70 4.13 8.82
CA ILE A 109 -5.15 3.84 8.93
C ILE A 109 -5.89 5.08 9.44
N VAL A 110 -5.39 5.73 10.50
CA VAL A 110 -6.03 6.93 11.08
C VAL A 110 -6.02 8.10 10.09
N ARG A 111 -4.93 8.30 9.35
CA ARG A 111 -4.76 9.42 8.42
C ARG A 111 -5.53 9.24 7.11
N MET A 112 -5.42 8.07 6.50
CA MET A 112 -6.02 7.80 5.18
C MET A 112 -7.49 7.40 5.28
N ARG A 113 -7.91 6.86 6.44
CA ARG A 113 -9.28 6.42 6.74
C ARG A 113 -9.80 5.51 5.63
N ASN A 114 -10.97 5.83 5.08
CA ASN A 114 -11.67 5.07 4.06
C ASN A 114 -10.94 4.98 2.70
N ARG A 115 -9.74 5.56 2.56
CA ARG A 115 -8.92 5.50 1.33
C ARG A 115 -7.93 4.34 1.35
N LEU A 116 -7.65 3.77 2.52
CA LEU A 116 -6.65 2.73 2.71
C LEU A 116 -7.33 1.41 3.02
N LEU A 117 -6.93 0.37 2.30
CA LEU A 117 -7.22 -1.02 2.63
C LEU A 117 -5.94 -1.63 3.20
N VAL A 118 -6.02 -2.19 4.42
CA VAL A 118 -4.89 -2.86 5.06
C VAL A 118 -5.27 -4.26 5.46
N THR A 119 -4.49 -5.25 5.00
CA THR A 119 -4.58 -6.62 5.47
C THR A 119 -3.27 -7.06 6.10
N PHE A 120 -3.34 -8.00 7.03
CA PHE A 120 -2.18 -8.59 7.69
C PHE A 120 -2.20 -10.09 7.49
N GLU A 121 -1.20 -10.61 6.79
CA GLU A 121 -1.01 -12.03 6.56
C GLU A 121 -0.12 -12.61 7.68
N LYS A 122 -0.73 -13.18 8.71
CA LYS A 122 0.00 -13.70 9.88
C LYS A 122 1.05 -14.74 9.49
N GLY A 123 0.72 -15.65 8.57
CA GLY A 123 1.61 -16.73 8.14
C GLY A 123 2.87 -16.24 7.44
N ARG A 124 2.81 -15.06 6.80
CA ARG A 124 3.94 -14.44 6.10
C ARG A 124 4.60 -13.31 6.87
N GLY A 125 3.97 -12.87 7.97
CA GLY A 125 4.46 -11.75 8.77
C GLY A 125 4.58 -10.48 7.94
N ARG A 126 3.53 -10.12 7.20
CA ARG A 126 3.52 -8.91 6.36
C ARG A 126 2.17 -8.20 6.34
N TYR A 127 2.22 -6.90 6.12
CA TYR A 127 1.07 -6.06 5.88
C TYR A 127 0.97 -5.72 4.40
N ASP A 128 -0.23 -5.82 3.82
CA ASP A 128 -0.52 -5.32 2.48
C ASP A 128 -1.39 -4.07 2.59
N LEU A 129 -0.83 -2.95 2.12
CA LEU A 129 -1.48 -1.65 2.11
C LEU A 129 -1.85 -1.32 0.67
N SER A 130 -3.11 -1.07 0.38
CA SER A 130 -3.57 -0.73 -0.97
C SER A 130 -4.62 0.37 -0.99
N SER A 131 -4.85 0.95 -2.17
CA SER A 131 -5.96 1.88 -2.37
C SER A 131 -7.31 1.16 -2.16
N PHE A 132 -8.17 1.73 -1.31
CA PHE A 132 -9.54 1.24 -1.13
C PHE A 132 -10.44 1.54 -2.34
N PHE A 133 -10.18 2.59 -3.10
CA PHE A 133 -10.97 2.93 -4.29
C PHE A 133 -10.20 2.61 -5.56
N ILE A 134 -10.92 2.10 -6.57
CA ILE A 134 -10.32 1.75 -7.86
C ILE A 134 -10.07 3.02 -8.67
N GLY A 135 -8.89 3.12 -9.29
CA GLY A 135 -8.48 4.28 -10.07
C GLY A 135 -7.92 5.46 -9.25
N HIS A 136 -7.81 5.31 -7.93
CA HIS A 136 -7.26 6.33 -7.02
C HIS A 136 -5.75 6.17 -6.75
N ASN A 137 -5.04 5.46 -7.62
CA ASN A 137 -3.67 5.03 -7.39
C ASN A 137 -2.66 6.17 -7.18
N ARG A 138 -2.75 7.25 -7.98
CA ARG A 138 -1.90 8.43 -7.79
C ARG A 138 -2.17 9.12 -6.45
N SER A 139 -3.43 9.23 -6.07
CA SER A 139 -3.81 9.76 -4.75
C SER A 139 -3.31 8.86 -3.63
N PHE A 140 -3.36 7.54 -3.80
CA PHE A 140 -2.79 6.60 -2.84
C PHE A 140 -1.28 6.81 -2.68
N CYS A 141 -0.52 6.89 -3.78
CA CYS A 141 0.93 7.11 -3.73
C CYS A 141 1.27 8.41 -3.00
N TRP A 142 0.54 9.49 -3.29
CA TRP A 142 0.70 10.78 -2.61
C TRP A 142 0.41 10.71 -1.10
N TRP A 143 -0.70 10.05 -0.71
CA TRP A 143 -1.06 9.88 0.70
C TRP A 143 -0.07 9.00 1.44
N MET A 144 0.42 7.94 0.80
CA MET A 144 1.43 7.04 1.36
C MET A 144 2.75 7.79 1.60
N GLU A 145 3.21 8.58 0.63
CA GLU A 145 4.40 9.42 0.80
C GLU A 145 4.22 10.38 1.98
N ARG A 146 3.04 11.01 2.07
CA ARG A 146 2.75 11.95 3.16
C ARG A 146 2.75 11.27 4.53
N CYS A 147 2.17 10.07 4.63
CA CYS A 147 2.19 9.29 5.87
C CYS A 147 3.63 8.88 6.23
N ALA A 148 4.43 8.43 5.27
CA ALA A 148 5.82 8.04 5.50
C ALA A 148 6.67 9.22 5.97
N LEU A 149 6.50 10.40 5.37
CA LEU A 149 7.19 11.62 5.76
C LEU A 149 6.83 12.05 7.19
N ASP A 150 5.53 12.06 7.52
CA ASP A 150 5.08 12.47 8.85
C ASP A 150 5.52 11.46 9.92
N PHE A 151 5.52 10.16 9.60
CA PHE A 151 6.04 9.10 10.47
C PHE A 151 7.55 9.25 10.73
N LYS A 152 8.34 9.46 9.67
CA LYS A 152 9.78 9.69 9.79
C LYS A 152 10.09 10.88 10.70
N ARG A 153 9.43 12.03 10.48
CA ARG A 153 9.59 13.24 11.31
C ARG A 153 9.25 13.01 12.77
N ARG A 154 8.18 12.25 13.04
CA ARG A 154 7.80 11.87 14.41
C ARG A 154 8.90 11.03 15.07
N ASN A 155 9.49 10.09 14.34
CA ASN A 155 10.58 9.25 14.86
C ASN A 155 11.87 10.04 15.09
N GLU A 156 12.15 11.05 14.27
CA GLU A 156 13.30 11.96 14.47
C GLU A 156 13.10 12.87 15.69
N ALA A 157 11.92 13.49 15.83
CA ALA A 157 11.61 14.36 16.96
C ALA A 157 11.52 13.63 18.32
N GLY A 158 11.29 12.31 18.30
CA GLY A 158 11.23 11.46 19.49
C GLY A 158 12.58 10.86 19.91
N LYS A 159 13.65 11.04 19.13
CA LYS A 159 15.01 10.69 19.55
C LYS A 159 15.52 11.83 20.43
N PRO A 160 15.86 11.62 21.72
CA PRO A 160 16.67 12.60 22.42
C PRO A 160 17.96 12.77 21.64
N ASP A 161 18.42 14.01 21.45
CA ASP A 161 19.74 14.31 20.90
C ASP A 161 20.78 13.53 21.72
N VAL A 162 21.25 12.41 21.18
CA VAL A 162 22.44 11.75 21.70
C VAL A 162 23.61 12.49 21.07
N LEU A 163 24.13 13.45 21.85
CA LEU A 163 25.41 14.12 21.63
C LEU A 163 26.54 13.11 21.44
#